data_AF-A0A7Y3GKC3-F1
#
_entry.id   AF-A0A7Y3GKC3-F1
#
_cell.length_a   1.000
_cell.length_b   1.000
_cell.length_c   1.000
_cell.angle_alpha   90.00
_cell.angle_beta   90.00
_cell.angle_gamma   90.00
#
_symmetry.space_group_name_H-M   'P 1'
#
loop_
_entity.id
_entity.type
_entity.pdbx_description
1 polymer ?
#
loop_
_entity_poly.entity_id
_entity_poly.type
_entity_poly.pdbx_seq_one_letter_code
_entity_poly.pdbx_strand_id
1 'polypeptide(L)' 'MDSELINTVKAQYKRTFGDRPLLVFSPGRINLIGEHTDYNNGFVMPAAID' A
#
# COMPACT_ATOMS: atom_id res chain seq x y z
N MET A 1 -8.44 0.10 -7.90
CA MET A 1 -8.34 1.14 -6.85
C MET A 1 -9.72 1.45 -6.32
N ASP A 2 -9.91 1.27 -5.03
CA ASP A 2 -11.21 1.44 -4.38
C ASP A 2 -11.58 2.93 -4.26
N SER A 3 -12.63 3.33 -4.98
CA SER A 3 -13.17 4.69 -4.97
C SER A 3 -13.71 5.09 -3.60
N GLU A 4 -14.21 4.13 -2.82
CA GLU A 4 -14.74 4.36 -1.47
C GLU A 4 -13.60 4.73 -0.50
N LEU A 5 -12.51 3.97 -0.53
CA LEU A 5 -11.30 4.26 0.25
C LEU A 5 -10.75 5.65 -0.06
N ILE A 6 -10.63 6.01 -1.33
CA ILE A 6 -10.11 7.32 -1.75
C ILE A 6 -10.98 8.46 -1.18
N ASN A 7 -12.29 8.33 -1.28
CA ASN A 7 -13.21 9.36 -0.78
C ASN A 7 -13.16 9.45 0.75
N THR A 8 -13.06 8.32 1.44
CA THR A 8 -12.93 8.25 2.90
C THR A 8 -11.66 8.95 3.39
N VAL A 9 -10.51 8.65 2.77
CA VAL A 9 -9.22 9.27 3.13
C VAL A 9 -9.24 10.78 2.85
N LYS A 10 -9.76 11.20 1.68
CA LYS A 10 -9.90 12.63 1.34
C LYS A 10 -10.76 13.37 2.35
N ALA A 11 -11.92 12.81 2.71
CA ALA A 11 -12.84 13.43 3.66
C ALA A 11 -12.21 13.57 5.04
N GLN A 12 -11.53 12.52 5.52
CA GLN A 12 -10.87 12.54 6.82
C GLN A 12 -9.71 13.53 6.86
N TYR A 13 -8.87 13.58 5.81
CA TYR A 13 -7.79 14.55 5.74
C TYR A 13 -8.32 15.99 5.76
N LYS A 14 -9.34 16.30 4.95
CA LYS A 14 -9.95 17.63 4.92
C LYS A 14 -10.55 18.00 6.28
N ARG A 15 -11.18 17.06 6.97
CA ARG A 15 -11.73 17.28 8.32
C ARG A 15 -10.65 17.58 9.35
N THR A 16 -9.49 16.92 9.26
CA THR A 16 -8.39 17.10 10.24
C THR A 16 -7.53 18.32 9.95
N PHE A 17 -7.27 18.63 8.66
CA PHE A 17 -6.26 19.61 8.26
C PHE A 17 -6.80 20.79 7.43
N GLY A 18 -8.07 20.77 7.01
CA GLY A 18 -8.73 21.88 6.32
C GLY A 18 -8.37 22.08 4.84
N ASP A 19 -7.41 21.33 4.30
CA ASP A 19 -6.94 21.44 2.91
C ASP A 19 -7.08 20.11 2.14
N ARG A 20 -6.72 20.10 0.85
CA ARG A 20 -6.72 18.93 -0.03
C ARG A 20 -5.45 18.11 0.17
N PRO A 21 -5.54 16.78 0.33
CA PRO A 21 -4.35 15.93 0.42
C PRO A 21 -3.69 15.73 -0.95
N LEU A 22 -2.37 15.54 -0.93
CA LEU A 22 -1.68 14.77 -1.97
C LEU A 22 -1.90 13.28 -1.68
N LEU A 23 -2.38 12.52 -2.66
CA LEU A 23 -2.58 11.08 -2.51
C LEU A 23 -1.43 10.32 -3.15
N VAL A 24 -0.81 9.43 -2.36
CA VAL A 24 0.26 8.54 -2.79
C VAL A 24 -0.16 7.13 -2.40
N PHE A 25 0.09 6.17 -3.29
CA PHE A 25 -0.34 4.79 -3.13
C PHE A 25 0.84 3.85 -3.33
N SER A 26 0.88 2.79 -2.54
CA SER A 26 1.77 1.65 -2.71
C SER A 26 0.97 0.38 -2.45
N PRO A 27 1.02 -0.61 -3.34
CA PRO A 27 0.32 -1.88 -3.10
C PRO A 27 0.97 -2.62 -1.93
N GLY A 28 0.18 -3.48 -1.29
CA GLY A 28 0.75 -4.57 -0.51
C GLY A 28 1.51 -5.53 -1.44
N ARG A 29 2.19 -6.51 -0.85
CA ARG A 29 2.81 -7.60 -1.60
C ARG A 29 2.62 -8.93 -0.91
N ILE A 30 2.58 -9.99 -1.70
CA ILE A 30 2.69 -11.37 -1.24
C ILE A 30 3.96 -11.98 -1.81
N ASN A 31 4.57 -12.91 -1.10
CA ASN A 31 5.64 -13.74 -1.62
C ASN A 31 5.03 -14.98 -2.28
N LEU A 32 5.35 -15.23 -3.54
CA LEU A 32 4.92 -16.46 -4.23
C LEU A 32 5.84 -17.64 -3.87
N ILE A 33 7.13 -17.37 -3.67
CA ILE A 33 8.14 -18.31 -3.17
C ILE A 33 9.33 -17.55 -2.56
N GLY A 34 10.09 -18.22 -1.69
CA GLY A 34 11.26 -17.66 -1.01
C GLY A 34 10.95 -17.07 0.36
N GLU A 35 10.03 -17.67 1.12
CA GLU A 35 9.82 -17.25 2.51
C GLU A 35 11.06 -17.55 3.36
N HIS A 36 11.37 -16.66 4.30
CA HIS A 36 12.48 -16.81 5.23
C HIS A 36 13.89 -16.87 4.61
N THR A 37 14.03 -16.55 3.31
CA THR A 37 15.32 -16.54 2.62
C THR A 37 15.95 -15.15 2.55
N ASP A 38 15.14 -14.10 2.63
CA ASP A 38 15.53 -12.70 2.47
C ASP A 38 16.59 -12.26 3.49
N TYR A 39 16.39 -12.58 4.78
CA TYR A 39 17.37 -12.28 5.83
C TYR A 39 18.62 -13.16 5.79
N ASN A 40 18.68 -14.14 4.88
CA ASN A 40 19.85 -14.97 4.60
C ASN A 40 20.54 -14.60 3.27
N ASN A 41 20.25 -13.42 2.70
CA ASN A 41 20.72 -13.00 1.37
C ASN A 41 20.26 -13.93 0.23
N GLY A 42 19.13 -14.63 0.41
CA GLY A 42 18.52 -15.47 -0.62
C GLY A 42 17.62 -14.69 -1.58
N PHE A 43 17.23 -15.34 -2.68
CA PHE A 43 16.27 -14.78 -3.63
C PHE A 43 14.82 -14.96 -3.15
N VAL A 44 13.96 -14.04 -3.57
CA VAL A 44 12.50 -14.04 -3.33
C VAL A 44 11.74 -13.73 -4.61
N MET A 45 10.51 -14.23 -4.75
CA MET A 45 9.62 -13.90 -5.86
C MET A 45 8.33 -13.24 -5.34
N PRO A 46 8.34 -11.93 -5.04
CA PRO A 46 7.16 -11.22 -4.60
C PRO A 46 6.28 -10.78 -5.76
N ALA A 47 5.00 -10.57 -5.48
CA ALA A 47 4.04 -9.94 -6.37
C ALA A 47 3.24 -8.88 -5.61
N ALA A 48 2.92 -7.77 -6.27
CA ALA A 48 1.99 -6.79 -5.75
C ALA A 48 0.57 -7.37 -5.67
N ILE A 49 -0.22 -6.94 -4.70
CA ILE A 49 -1.63 -7.31 -4.56
C ILE A 49 -2.53 -6.07 -4.68
N ASP A 50 -3.76 -6.31 -5.13
CA ASP A 50 -4.82 -5.30 -5.30
C ASP A 50 -5.57 -4.98 -4.00
#